data_AF-A0A524LNU1-F1
#
_entry.id   AF-A0A524LNU1-F1
#
_cell.length_a   1.000
_cell.length_b   1.000
_cell.length_c   1.000
_cell.angle_alpha   90.00
_cell.angle_beta   90.00
_cell.angle_gamma   90.00
#
_symmetry.space_group_name_H-M   'P 1'
#
loop_
_entity.id
_entity.type
_entity.pdbx_description
1 polymer ?
#
loop_
_entity_poly.entity_id
_entity_poly.type
_entity_poly.pdbx_seq_one_letter_code
_entity_poly.pdbx_strand_id
1 'polypeptide(L)'
;MNEYAVLVKLLTRTGTPIGASVEDMLDALGLPEDTGRHLLFQKLGSLHKRVTPLGLFVRHNPVAGVFYLDTSDEVNLAQETTALPDRLAATLLIVITLAYQEGGWVSVERVREFRKKALRGVMVDLRELQGQGYVKIEQDRKRVRLGTRVPFEIDYESFFKELAES
;
A
#
# COMPACT_ATOMS: atom_id res chain seq x y z
N MET A 1 -27.46 14.47 -1.54
CA MET A 1 -26.01 14.57 -1.77
C MET A 1 -25.67 13.64 -2.92
N ASN A 2 -24.90 14.06 -3.93
CA ASN A 2 -24.54 13.22 -5.08
C ASN A 2 -23.61 12.08 -4.62
N GLU A 3 -23.81 10.85 -5.10
CA GLU A 3 -22.98 9.67 -4.80
C GLU A 3 -21.49 9.93 -5.07
N TYR A 4 -21.16 10.67 -6.13
CA TYR A 4 -19.78 11.06 -6.44
C TYR A 4 -19.20 12.03 -5.40
N ALA A 5 -20.03 12.92 -4.84
CA ALA A 5 -19.58 13.82 -3.78
C ALA A 5 -19.32 13.05 -2.47
N VAL A 6 -20.10 11.99 -2.21
CA VAL A 6 -19.85 11.08 -1.08
C VAL A 6 -18.52 10.34 -1.28
N LEU A 7 -18.28 9.77 -2.46
CA LEU A 7 -17.03 9.10 -2.78
C LEU A 7 -15.82 10.03 -2.68
N VAL A 8 -15.87 11.23 -3.27
CA VAL A 8 -14.76 12.20 -3.16
C VAL A 8 -14.47 12.56 -1.70
N LYS A 9 -15.52 12.77 -0.88
CA LYS A 9 -15.36 13.04 0.56
C LYS A 9 -14.68 11.89 1.30
N LEU A 10 -15.02 10.64 0.97
CA LEU A 10 -14.43 9.45 1.57
C LEU A 10 -12.98 9.25 1.12
N LEU A 11 -12.70 9.38 -0.17
CA LEU A 11 -11.37 9.17 -0.75
C LEU A 11 -10.37 10.28 -0.36
N THR A 12 -10.86 11.45 0.04
CA THR A 12 -10.04 12.56 0.57
C THR A 12 -9.96 12.57 2.11
N ARG A 13 -10.51 11.55 2.79
CA ARG A 13 -10.46 11.45 4.25
C ARG A 13 -9.01 11.44 4.72
N THR A 14 -8.66 12.42 5.55
CA THR A 14 -7.36 12.53 6.20
C THR A 14 -7.36 11.71 7.50
N GLY A 15 -6.24 11.05 7.82
CA GLY A 15 -6.10 10.21 9.02
C GLY A 15 -5.30 8.93 8.76
N THR A 16 -5.39 7.98 9.69
CA THR A 16 -4.84 6.63 9.53
C THR A 16 -5.98 5.60 9.61
N PRO A 17 -6.39 4.97 8.49
CA PRO A 17 -5.83 5.08 7.14
C PRO A 17 -6.28 6.34 6.38
N ILE A 18 -5.50 6.77 5.38
CA ILE A 18 -5.91 7.81 4.42
C ILE A 18 -6.84 7.16 3.40
N GLY A 19 -8.00 7.79 3.14
CA GLY A 19 -9.00 7.26 2.23
C GLY A 19 -10.07 6.39 2.92
N ALA A 20 -10.65 5.45 2.17
CA ALA A 20 -11.78 4.64 2.62
C ALA A 20 -11.73 3.19 2.11
N SER A 21 -12.16 2.25 2.94
CA SER A 21 -12.28 0.84 2.57
C SER A 21 -13.50 0.61 1.65
N VAL A 22 -13.56 -0.57 1.03
CA VAL A 22 -14.74 -1.00 0.26
C VAL A 22 -15.99 -1.02 1.15
N GLU A 23 -15.88 -1.52 2.38
CA GLU A 23 -16.97 -1.57 3.36
C GLU A 23 -17.49 -0.17 3.69
N ASP A 24 -16.58 0.76 4.03
CA ASP A 24 -16.92 2.17 4.32
C ASP A 24 -17.69 2.83 3.17
N MET A 25 -17.29 2.52 1.92
CA MET A 25 -17.92 3.08 0.72
C MET A 25 -19.27 2.43 0.42
N LEU A 26 -19.43 1.13 0.65
CA LEU A 26 -20.72 0.44 0.49
C LEU A 26 -21.74 0.96 1.51
N ASP A 27 -21.33 1.07 2.78
CA ASP A 27 -22.17 1.57 3.86
C ASP A 27 -22.62 3.01 3.59
N ALA A 28 -21.69 3.89 3.20
CA ALA A 28 -21.99 5.28 2.92
C ALA A 28 -22.89 5.49 1.69
N LEU A 29 -22.88 4.55 0.74
CA LEU A 29 -23.75 4.57 -0.44
C LEU A 29 -25.05 3.77 -0.22
N GLY A 30 -25.22 3.12 0.93
CA GLY A 30 -26.38 2.26 1.22
C GLY A 30 -26.48 1.05 0.29
N LEU A 31 -25.34 0.53 -0.18
CA LEU A 31 -25.27 -0.59 -1.10
C LEU A 31 -25.11 -1.93 -0.37
N PRO A 32 -25.83 -2.99 -0.78
CA PRO A 32 -25.70 -4.32 -0.17
C PRO A 32 -24.31 -4.91 -0.43
N GLU A 33 -23.77 -5.66 0.53
CA GLU A 33 -22.37 -6.11 0.47
C GLU A 33 -22.08 -7.10 -0.67
N ASP A 34 -23.01 -8.03 -0.94
CA ASP A 34 -22.83 -9.10 -1.91
C ASP A 34 -22.97 -8.64 -3.37
N THR A 35 -23.86 -7.69 -3.63
CA THR A 35 -24.19 -7.21 -5.00
C THR A 35 -23.72 -5.78 -5.27
N GLY A 36 -23.48 -5.00 -4.21
CA GLY A 36 -23.07 -3.60 -4.29
C GLY A 36 -21.62 -3.40 -4.66
N ARG A 37 -20.74 -4.39 -4.45
CA ARG A 37 -19.31 -4.30 -4.81
C ARG A 37 -19.10 -4.02 -6.30
N HIS A 38 -19.80 -4.74 -7.17
CA HIS A 38 -19.69 -4.51 -8.61
C HIS A 38 -20.11 -3.08 -9.00
N LEU A 39 -21.22 -2.62 -8.45
CA LEU A 39 -21.73 -1.27 -8.69
C LEU A 39 -20.77 -0.19 -8.14
N LEU A 40 -20.20 -0.42 -6.96
CA LEU A 40 -19.20 0.46 -6.37
C LEU A 40 -17.97 0.57 -7.26
N PHE A 41 -17.42 -0.53 -7.76
CA PHE A 41 -16.26 -0.49 -8.66
C PHE A 41 -16.57 0.21 -9.99
N GLN A 42 -17.77 0.04 -10.55
CA GLN A 42 -18.20 0.82 -11.72
C GLN A 42 -18.25 2.32 -11.42
N LYS A 43 -18.78 2.71 -10.26
CA LYS A 43 -18.83 4.11 -9.81
C LYS A 43 -17.43 4.67 -9.57
N LEU A 44 -16.52 3.90 -8.96
CA LEU A 44 -15.12 4.29 -8.77
C LEU A 44 -14.39 4.49 -10.10
N GLY A 45 -14.56 3.57 -11.05
CA GLY A 45 -13.98 3.73 -12.39
C GLY A 45 -14.55 4.94 -13.15
N SER A 46 -15.85 5.21 -12.98
CA SER A 46 -16.49 6.41 -13.53
C SER A 46 -16.01 7.70 -12.86
N LEU A 47 -15.79 7.67 -11.55
CA LEU A 47 -15.23 8.79 -10.80
C LEU A 47 -13.80 9.06 -11.25
N HIS A 48 -12.95 8.03 -11.32
CA HIS A 48 -11.56 8.12 -11.79
C HIS A 48 -11.50 8.87 -13.13
N LYS A 49 -12.24 8.40 -14.15
CA LYS A 49 -12.31 9.05 -15.48
C LYS A 49 -12.75 10.52 -15.44
N ARG A 50 -13.59 10.91 -14.48
CA ARG A 50 -14.06 12.30 -14.33
C ARG A 50 -13.03 13.20 -13.65
N VAL A 51 -12.20 12.64 -12.77
CA VAL A 51 -11.23 13.40 -11.99
C VAL A 51 -9.83 13.40 -12.63
N THR A 52 -9.51 12.43 -13.49
CA THR A 52 -8.25 12.38 -14.26
C THR A 52 -7.96 13.67 -15.03
N PRO A 53 -8.92 14.33 -15.73
CA PRO A 53 -8.65 15.60 -16.42
C PRO A 53 -8.25 16.75 -15.48
N LEU A 54 -8.50 16.61 -14.18
CA LEU A 54 -8.11 17.58 -13.15
C LEU A 54 -6.73 17.24 -12.54
N GLY A 55 -6.03 16.23 -13.05
CA GLY A 55 -4.79 15.70 -12.49
C GLY A 55 -5.01 14.91 -11.20
N LEU A 56 -6.20 14.33 -11.00
CA LEU A 56 -6.54 13.55 -9.83
C LEU A 56 -6.74 12.07 -10.19
N PHE A 57 -6.25 11.18 -9.34
CA PHE A 57 -6.25 9.74 -9.58
C PHE A 57 -6.81 9.01 -8.36
N VAL A 58 -7.80 8.14 -8.60
CA VAL A 58 -8.25 7.18 -7.58
C VAL A 58 -7.23 6.03 -7.55
N ARG A 59 -6.57 5.84 -6.41
CA ARG A 59 -5.58 4.79 -6.17
C ARG A 59 -6.04 3.83 -5.07
N HIS A 60 -5.47 2.62 -5.07
CA HIS A 60 -5.71 1.59 -4.06
C HIS A 60 -4.45 1.32 -3.26
N ASN A 61 -4.55 1.35 -1.93
CA ASN A 61 -3.52 0.91 -1.01
C ASN A 61 -3.84 -0.52 -0.54
N PRO A 62 -3.18 -1.56 -1.09
CA PRO A 62 -3.50 -2.94 -0.77
C PRO A 62 -3.10 -3.33 0.67
N VAL A 63 -2.15 -2.62 1.29
CA VAL A 63 -1.69 -2.90 2.66
C VAL A 63 -2.75 -2.48 3.68
N ALA A 64 -3.40 -1.35 3.42
CA ALA A 64 -4.48 -0.83 4.28
C ALA A 64 -5.88 -1.23 3.80
N GLY A 65 -6.01 -1.80 2.59
CA GLY A 65 -7.31 -2.17 2.00
C GLY A 65 -8.21 -0.98 1.71
N VAL A 66 -7.63 0.18 1.39
CA VAL A 66 -8.35 1.46 1.21
C VAL A 66 -8.08 2.08 -0.15
N PHE A 67 -9.07 2.81 -0.67
CA PHE A 67 -8.95 3.67 -1.83
C PHE A 67 -8.77 5.12 -1.40
N TYR A 68 -7.97 5.88 -2.15
CA TYR A 68 -7.71 7.30 -1.88
C TYR A 68 -7.57 8.10 -3.18
N LEU A 69 -7.68 9.43 -3.07
CA LEU A 69 -7.39 10.36 -4.17
C LEU A 69 -5.97 10.90 -4.05
N ASP A 70 -5.25 10.90 -5.16
CA ASP A 70 -3.90 11.42 -5.30
C ASP A 70 -3.84 12.44 -6.45
N THR A 71 -2.86 13.35 -6.43
CA THR A 71 -2.57 14.34 -7.48
C THR A 71 -1.43 13.91 -8.41
N SER A 72 -0.79 12.78 -8.12
CA SER A 72 0.41 12.32 -8.82
C SER A 72 0.03 11.35 -9.95
N ASP A 73 0.15 11.81 -11.20
CA ASP A 73 -0.13 11.03 -12.44
C ASP A 73 0.82 9.83 -12.58
N GLU A 74 2.08 10.04 -12.19
CA GLU A 74 3.11 9.01 -12.10
C GLU A 74 3.63 8.94 -10.66
N VAL A 75 3.79 7.73 -10.13
CA VAL A 75 4.81 7.50 -9.09
C VAL A 75 6.14 7.75 -9.81
N ASN A 76 6.58 9.00 -9.82
CA ASN A 76 7.88 9.38 -10.35
C ASN A 76 8.93 8.69 -9.47
N LEU A 77 9.31 7.47 -9.85
CA LEU A 77 10.46 6.72 -9.32
C LEU A 77 11.79 7.49 -9.52
N ALA A 78 11.75 8.60 -10.26
CA ALA A 78 12.87 9.48 -10.54
C ALA A 78 12.98 10.70 -9.62
N GLN A 79 12.33 10.73 -8.45
CA GLN A 79 12.84 11.61 -7.40
C GLN A 79 14.17 11.04 -6.91
N GLU A 80 15.18 11.91 -6.80
CA GLU A 80 16.55 11.67 -6.36
C GLU A 80 16.64 11.07 -4.94
N THR A 81 16.03 9.91 -4.71
CA THR A 81 16.22 9.14 -3.50
C THR A 81 17.57 8.48 -3.63
N THR A 82 18.47 8.79 -2.70
CA THR A 82 19.61 7.93 -2.36
C THR A 82 19.18 6.48 -2.47
N ALA A 83 19.60 5.80 -3.53
CA ALA A 83 19.15 4.45 -3.83
C ALA A 83 19.40 3.59 -2.59
N LEU A 84 18.34 2.95 -2.08
CA LEU A 84 18.46 1.99 -1.00
C LEU A 84 19.57 1.00 -1.39
N PRO A 85 20.57 0.77 -0.53
CA PRO A 85 21.58 -0.25 -0.80
C PRO A 85 20.91 -1.58 -1.13
N ASP A 86 21.41 -2.32 -2.12
CA ASP A 86 20.83 -3.59 -2.60
C ASP A 86 20.46 -4.55 -1.46
N ARG A 87 21.28 -4.55 -0.41
CA ARG A 87 21.06 -5.33 0.82
C ARG A 87 19.71 -5.00 1.47
N LEU A 88 19.41 -3.71 1.62
CA LEU A 88 18.18 -3.20 2.21
C LEU A 88 17.01 -3.34 1.24
N ALA A 89 17.22 -3.04 -0.04
CA ALA A 89 16.20 -3.22 -1.08
C ALA A 89 15.70 -4.68 -1.12
N ALA A 90 16.60 -5.66 -1.13
CA ALA A 90 16.24 -7.07 -1.10
C ALA A 90 15.51 -7.49 0.19
N THR A 91 15.85 -6.89 1.34
CA THR A 91 15.15 -7.17 2.60
C THR A 91 13.76 -6.54 2.60
N LEU A 92 13.63 -5.30 2.12
CA LEU A 92 12.36 -4.60 1.98
C LEU A 92 11.43 -5.33 1.02
N LEU A 93 11.95 -5.81 -0.12
CA LEU A 93 11.21 -6.62 -1.07
C LEU A 93 10.59 -7.85 -0.41
N ILE A 94 11.37 -8.62 0.35
CA ILE A 94 10.86 -9.79 1.06
C ILE A 94 9.74 -9.40 2.04
N VAL A 95 9.91 -8.30 2.78
CA VAL A 95 8.86 -7.81 3.70
C VAL A 95 7.61 -7.40 2.93
N ILE A 96 7.74 -6.77 1.76
CA ILE A 96 6.61 -6.41 0.88
C ILE A 96 5.86 -7.66 0.42
N THR A 97 6.58 -8.63 -0.15
CA THR A 97 5.99 -9.87 -0.66
C THR A 97 5.26 -10.64 0.43
N LEU A 98 5.90 -10.80 1.60
CA LEU A 98 5.30 -11.52 2.72
C LEU A 98 4.14 -10.76 3.35
N ALA A 99 4.24 -9.43 3.48
CA ALA A 99 3.14 -8.62 4.01
C ALA A 99 1.91 -8.66 3.10
N TYR A 100 2.13 -8.75 1.78
CA TYR A 100 1.06 -8.92 0.80
C TYR A 100 0.39 -10.32 0.92
N GLN A 101 1.18 -11.38 1.15
CA GLN A 101 0.67 -12.73 1.32
C GLN A 101 -0.02 -12.96 2.67
N GLU A 102 0.47 -12.34 3.75
CA GLU A 102 0.08 -12.62 5.14
C GLU A 102 -0.84 -11.55 5.76
N GLY A 103 -1.18 -10.48 5.02
CA GLY A 103 -2.09 -9.43 5.52
C GLY A 103 -1.42 -8.43 6.48
N GLY A 104 -0.16 -8.06 6.21
CA GLY A 104 0.50 -6.89 6.80
C GLY A 104 1.63 -7.21 7.79
N TRP A 105 1.36 -7.98 8.85
CA TRP A 105 2.38 -8.33 9.85
C TRP A 105 3.04 -9.67 9.53
N VAL A 106 4.36 -9.65 9.41
CA VAL A 106 5.18 -10.79 9.02
C VAL A 106 6.16 -11.14 10.15
N SER A 107 6.37 -12.42 10.43
CA SER A 107 7.38 -12.82 11.42
C SER A 107 8.81 -12.54 10.92
N VAL A 108 9.69 -12.07 11.80
CA VAL A 108 11.11 -11.84 11.45
C VAL A 108 11.79 -13.15 11.04
N GLU A 109 11.35 -14.28 11.59
CA GLU A 109 11.84 -15.60 11.23
C GLU A 109 11.53 -15.94 9.76
N ARG A 110 10.32 -15.60 9.28
CA ARG A 110 9.95 -15.80 7.88
C ARG A 110 10.78 -14.93 6.94
N VAL A 111 11.00 -13.67 7.30
CA VAL A 111 11.90 -12.78 6.56
C VAL A 111 13.31 -13.38 6.48
N ARG A 112 13.79 -13.98 7.58
CA ARG A 112 15.09 -14.65 7.64
C ARG A 112 15.17 -15.85 6.70
N GLU A 113 14.15 -16.71 6.69
CA GLU A 113 14.07 -17.88 5.82
C GLU A 113 14.18 -17.49 4.34
N PHE A 114 13.40 -16.49 3.91
CA PHE A 114 13.45 -15.99 2.53
C PHE A 114 14.76 -15.31 2.19
N ARG A 115 15.32 -14.52 3.12
CA ARG A 115 16.58 -13.81 2.89
C ARG A 115 17.79 -14.75 2.86
N LYS A 116 17.66 -15.97 3.42
CA LYS A 116 18.76 -16.94 3.61
C LYS A 116 19.96 -16.30 4.32
N LYS A 117 19.69 -15.41 5.29
CA LYS A 117 20.70 -14.64 6.04
C LYS A 117 20.58 -14.95 7.53
N ALA A 118 21.68 -14.85 8.28
CA ALA A 118 21.65 -15.01 9.73
C ALA A 118 20.70 -13.98 10.40
N LEU A 119 20.01 -14.39 11.46
CA LEU A 119 19.02 -13.56 12.17
C LEU A 119 19.57 -12.18 12.55
N ARG A 120 20.80 -12.13 13.06
CA ARG A 120 21.48 -10.86 13.41
C ARG A 120 21.62 -9.94 12.20
N GLY A 121 21.96 -10.50 11.04
CA GLY A 121 22.10 -9.75 9.79
C GLY A 121 20.77 -9.21 9.27
N VAL A 122 19.68 -9.97 9.43
CA VAL A 122 18.32 -9.51 9.09
C VAL A 122 17.88 -8.40 10.02
N MET A 123 18.12 -8.52 11.32
CA MET A 123 17.77 -7.49 12.29
C MET A 123 18.51 -6.17 12.09
N VAL A 124 19.76 -6.20 11.60
CA VAL A 124 20.49 -4.98 11.20
C VAL A 124 19.77 -4.29 10.05
N ASP A 125 19.46 -5.04 8.98
CA ASP A 125 18.77 -4.50 7.80
C ASP A 125 17.38 -3.94 8.17
N LEU A 126 16.61 -4.66 8.98
CA LEU A 126 15.29 -4.22 9.42
C LEU A 126 15.35 -2.96 10.29
N ARG A 127 16.35 -2.83 11.17
CA ARG A 127 16.51 -1.61 12.00
C ARG A 127 16.89 -0.40 11.15
N GLU A 128 17.72 -0.60 10.14
CA GLU A 128 18.10 0.45 9.20
C GLU A 128 16.90 0.91 8.37
N LEU A 129 16.13 -0.05 7.83
CA LEU A 129 14.86 0.22 7.14
C LEU A 129 13.84 0.92 8.05
N GLN A 130 13.79 0.56 9.33
CA GLN A 130 12.92 1.21 10.31
C GLN A 130 13.33 2.67 10.54
N GLY A 131 14.64 2.94 10.64
CA GLY A 131 15.16 4.31 10.77
C GLY A 131 14.80 5.21 9.59
N GLN A 132 14.63 4.62 8.40
CA GLN A 132 14.23 5.32 7.17
C GLN A 132 12.71 5.38 6.94
N GLY A 133 11.91 4.79 7.85
CA GLY A 133 10.44 4.79 7.77
C GLY A 133 9.83 3.74 6.84
N TYR A 134 10.64 2.82 6.29
CA TYR A 134 10.18 1.77 5.38
C TYR A 134 9.53 0.58 6.08
N VAL A 135 9.88 0.29 7.33
CA VAL A 135 9.27 -0.79 8.11
C VAL A 135 8.97 -0.35 9.54
N LYS A 136 8.08 -1.08 10.21
CA LYS A 136 7.84 -1.00 11.66
C LYS A 136 8.08 -2.37 12.28
N ILE A 137 8.95 -2.44 13.28
CA ILE A 137 9.26 -3.66 14.02
C ILE A 137 8.54 -3.65 15.36
N GLU A 138 7.83 -4.74 15.66
CA GLU A 138 7.28 -5.02 16.97
C GLU A 138 8.21 -6.02 17.68
N GLN A 139 9.03 -5.53 18.61
CA GLN A 139 10.10 -6.32 19.23
C GLN A 139 9.56 -7.47 20.07
N ASP A 140 8.52 -7.22 20.88
CA ASP A 140 7.96 -8.22 21.81
C ASP A 140 7.41 -9.44 21.09
N ARG A 141 6.80 -9.21 19.93
CA ARG A 141 6.19 -10.26 19.12
C ARG A 141 7.07 -10.77 17.99
N LYS A 142 8.28 -10.20 17.83
CA LYS A 142 9.26 -10.50 16.77
C LYS A 142 8.63 -10.45 15.36
N ARG A 143 7.87 -9.40 15.09
CA ARG A 143 7.19 -9.20 13.80
C ARG A 143 7.59 -7.87 13.19
N VAL A 144 7.44 -7.78 11.87
CA VAL A 144 7.68 -6.59 11.09
C VAL A 144 6.52 -6.37 10.13
N ARG A 145 6.20 -5.11 9.86
CA ARG A 145 5.28 -4.72 8.79
C ARG A 145 5.84 -3.57 7.99
N LEU A 146 5.21 -3.27 6.88
CA LEU A 146 5.52 -2.09 6.09
C LEU A 146 5.25 -0.80 6.88
N GLY A 147 6.19 0.12 6.75
CA GLY A 147 6.09 1.47 7.28
C GLY A 147 5.20 2.34 6.41
N THR A 148 4.92 3.56 6.86
CA THR A 148 4.02 4.48 6.16
C THR A 148 4.60 5.00 4.85
N ARG A 149 5.92 4.88 4.63
CA ARG A 149 6.59 5.40 3.43
C ARG A 149 6.39 4.52 2.19
N VAL A 150 6.34 3.20 2.39
CA VAL A 150 6.30 2.22 1.29
C VAL A 150 5.09 2.41 0.36
N PRO A 151 3.85 2.62 0.86
CA PRO A 151 2.68 2.76 -0.02
C PRO A 151 2.67 4.03 -0.88
N PHE A 152 3.53 5.02 -0.58
CA PHE A 152 3.64 6.25 -1.38
C PHE A 152 4.83 6.22 -2.34
N GLU A 153 5.82 5.37 -2.11
CA GLU A 153 7.01 5.27 -2.96
C GLU A 153 6.95 4.09 -3.94
N ILE A 154 6.07 3.10 -3.70
CA ILE A 154 5.98 1.89 -4.54
C ILE A 154 4.58 1.78 -5.14
N ASP A 155 4.51 1.82 -6.47
CA ASP A 155 3.33 1.35 -7.20
C ASP A 155 3.31 -0.18 -7.17
N TYR A 156 2.53 -0.75 -6.24
CA TYR A 156 2.46 -2.20 -6.08
C TYR A 156 1.98 -2.92 -7.35
N GLU A 157 1.08 -2.31 -8.13
CA GLU A 157 0.52 -2.95 -9.32
C GLU A 157 1.60 -3.07 -10.40
N SER A 158 2.32 -1.97 -10.68
CA SER A 158 3.46 -1.99 -11.60
C SER A 158 4.56 -2.93 -11.10
N PHE A 159 4.89 -2.84 -9.82
CA PHE A 159 5.96 -3.63 -9.20
C PHE A 159 5.73 -5.15 -9.31
N PHE A 160 4.51 -5.62 -8.99
CA PHE A 160 4.20 -7.04 -9.08
C PHE A 160 4.03 -7.52 -10.52
N LYS A 161 3.59 -6.65 -11.44
CA LYS A 161 3.53 -6.96 -12.86
C LYS A 161 4.93 -7.21 -13.43
N GLU A 162 5.90 -6.33 -13.13
CA GLU A 162 7.29 -6.52 -13.54
C GLU A 162 7.90 -7.81 -12.99
N LEU A 163 7.62 -8.14 -11.72
CA LEU A 163 8.07 -9.40 -11.10
C LEU A 163 7.47 -10.66 -11.73
N ALA A 164 6.27 -10.59 -12.31
CA ALA A 164 5.61 -11.73 -12.93
C ALA A 164 6.04 -11.95 -14.40
N GLU A 165 6.53 -10.89 -15.04
CA GLU A 165 7.01 -10.90 -16.42
C GLU A 165 8.54 -11.14 -16.53
N SER A 166 9.25 -11.23 -15.39
CA SER A 166 10.68 -11.54 -15.28
C SER A 166 10.98 -12.97 -14.83
#